data_AF-A0A7X3KYM0-F1
#
_entry.id   AF-A0A7X3KYM0-F1
#
_cell.length_a   1.000
_cell.length_b   1.000
_cell.length_c   1.000
_cell.angle_alpha   90.00
_cell.angle_beta   90.00
_cell.angle_gamma   90.00
#
_symmetry.space_group_name_H-M   'P 1'
#
loop_
_entity.id
_entity.type
_entity.pdbx_description
1 polymer ?
#
loop_
_entity_poly.entity_id
_entity_poly.type
_entity_poly.pdbx_seq_one_letter_code
_entity_poly.pdbx_strand_id
1 'polypeptide(L)'
;TLDGLGKYYRQTITESDADPVDVTQTLKDVRADVLVSYLPVGSEEADKFYAQCAIDAKVAFVNALPVFIASDPEWAEKFEKAGVPIVGDDIKSQVGATITHRVLAKLFEDRGVHLDRTMQLNVGGNMDFKNML
;
A
#
# COMPACT_ATOMS: atom_id res chain seq x y z
N THR A 1 -9.36 -11.32 8.79
CA THR A 1 -8.35 -10.45 8.17
C THR A 1 -7.60 -11.26 7.12
N LEU A 2 -7.88 -11.09 5.81
CA LEU A 2 -7.46 -11.97 4.69
C LEU A 2 -5.98 -12.46 4.74
N ASP A 3 -5.10 -11.89 3.92
CA ASP A 3 -3.64 -12.08 4.03
C ASP A 3 -2.97 -10.90 4.76
N GLY A 4 -3.79 -10.07 5.41
CA GLY A 4 -3.39 -8.91 6.22
C GLY A 4 -2.51 -9.20 7.43
N LEU A 5 -2.52 -10.43 7.96
CA LEU A 5 -1.81 -10.78 9.19
C LEU A 5 -0.74 -11.83 8.92
N GLY A 6 0.50 -11.39 8.71
CA GLY A 6 1.66 -12.26 8.63
C GLY A 6 1.98 -12.99 9.94
N LYS A 7 2.94 -13.91 9.90
CA LYS A 7 3.40 -14.69 11.07
C LYS A 7 3.74 -13.80 12.27
N TYR A 8 4.52 -12.74 12.05
CA TYR A 8 4.95 -11.85 13.13
C TYR A 8 3.81 -11.02 13.72
N TYR A 9 2.83 -10.63 12.91
CA TYR A 9 1.62 -9.96 13.39
C TYR A 9 0.82 -10.89 14.30
N ARG A 10 0.55 -12.12 13.86
CA ARG A 10 -0.18 -13.12 14.68
C ARG A 10 0.51 -13.49 15.99
N GLN A 11 1.83 -13.31 16.08
CA GLN A 11 2.58 -13.49 17.33
C GLN A 11 2.55 -12.26 18.25
N THR A 12 2.15 -11.10 17.75
CA THR A 12 2.25 -9.82 18.48
C THR A 12 0.88 -9.29 18.89
N ILE A 13 -0.17 -9.57 18.12
CA ILE A 13 -1.53 -9.12 18.39
C ILE A 13 -2.50 -10.29 18.47
N THR A 14 -3.61 -10.09 19.17
CA THR A 14 -4.76 -11.00 19.18
C THR A 14 -5.78 -10.48 18.17
N GLU A 15 -6.22 -11.33 17.25
CA GLU A 15 -7.30 -11.00 16.32
C GLU A 15 -8.62 -10.84 17.10
N SER A 16 -9.47 -9.92 16.66
CA SER A 16 -10.77 -9.66 17.30
C SER A 16 -11.70 -10.86 17.12
N ASP A 17 -12.48 -11.19 18.17
CA ASP A 17 -13.53 -12.23 18.11
C ASP A 17 -14.80 -11.76 17.40
N ALA A 18 -14.89 -10.49 17.02
CA ALA A 18 -16.04 -9.94 16.31
C ALA A 18 -16.08 -10.40 14.84
N ASP A 19 -17.27 -10.68 14.34
CA ASP A 19 -17.47 -11.04 12.92
C ASP A 19 -17.10 -9.87 11.99
N PRO A 20 -16.49 -10.13 10.82
CA PRO A 20 -16.26 -9.12 9.80
C PRO A 20 -17.56 -8.48 9.32
N VAL A 21 -17.55 -7.16 9.15
CA VAL A 21 -18.68 -6.41 8.57
C VAL A 21 -18.72 -6.52 7.04
N ASP A 22 -19.88 -6.25 6.45
CA ASP A 22 -19.97 -5.95 5.02
C ASP A 22 -19.35 -4.58 4.75
N VAL A 23 -18.12 -4.58 4.23
CA VAL A 23 -17.35 -3.37 3.96
C VAL A 23 -18.04 -2.49 2.93
N THR A 24 -18.58 -3.07 1.86
CA THR A 24 -19.27 -2.32 0.79
C THR A 24 -20.51 -1.61 1.35
N GLN A 25 -21.31 -2.30 2.16
CA GLN A 25 -22.48 -1.70 2.81
C GLN A 25 -22.06 -0.62 3.81
N THR A 26 -21.03 -0.88 4.62
CA THR A 26 -20.51 0.08 5.59
C THR A 26 -20.07 1.38 4.91
N LEU A 27 -19.34 1.30 3.79
CA LEU A 27 -18.91 2.47 3.02
C LEU A 27 -20.09 3.30 2.50
N LYS A 28 -21.16 2.64 2.03
CA LYS A 28 -22.39 3.30 1.57
C LYS A 28 -23.13 3.98 2.73
N ASP A 29 -23.24 3.31 3.87
CA ASP A 29 -23.96 3.80 5.04
C ASP A 29 -23.32 5.05 5.63
N VAL A 30 -21.99 5.06 5.73
CA VAL A 30 -21.23 6.23 6.21
C VAL A 30 -21.07 7.31 5.14
N ARG A 31 -21.50 7.05 3.89
CA ARG A 31 -21.35 7.93 2.73
C ARG A 31 -19.89 8.37 2.55
N ALA A 32 -18.97 7.41 2.60
CA ALA A 32 -17.55 7.68 2.41
C ALA A 32 -17.29 8.21 1.00
N ASP A 33 -16.48 9.25 0.88
CA ASP A 33 -16.01 9.73 -0.42
C ASP A 33 -14.70 9.05 -0.84
N VAL A 34 -13.83 8.74 0.13
CA VAL A 34 -12.49 8.18 -0.08
C VAL A 34 -12.18 7.09 0.95
N LEU A 35 -11.68 5.95 0.48
CA LEU A 35 -11.10 4.88 1.30
C LEU A 35 -9.57 4.89 1.12
N VAL A 36 -8.83 4.93 2.23
CA VAL A 36 -7.36 4.88 2.24
C VAL A 36 -6.90 3.55 2.82
N SER A 37 -6.11 2.79 2.06
CA SER A 37 -5.60 1.48 2.47
C SER A 37 -4.22 1.60 3.11
N TYR A 38 -4.11 1.17 4.37
CA TYR A 38 -2.86 1.05 5.16
C TYR A 38 -2.74 -0.36 5.75
N LEU A 39 -2.93 -1.38 4.91
CA LEU A 39 -2.70 -2.77 5.30
C LEU A 39 -1.19 -3.06 5.46
N PRO A 40 -0.79 -4.22 5.99
CA PRO A 40 0.62 -4.59 5.99
C PRO A 40 1.15 -4.91 4.58
N VAL A 41 2.45 -4.74 4.37
CA VAL A 41 3.11 -5.16 3.12
C VAL A 41 2.90 -6.66 2.89
N GLY A 42 2.59 -7.03 1.63
CA GLY A 42 2.33 -8.41 1.22
C GLY A 42 0.86 -8.84 1.29
N SER A 43 -0.04 -7.95 1.68
CA SER A 43 -1.48 -8.23 1.79
C SER A 43 -2.23 -8.01 0.47
N GLU A 44 -1.88 -8.79 -0.55
CA GLU A 44 -2.43 -8.67 -1.91
C GLU A 44 -3.92 -9.01 -1.99
N GLU A 45 -4.35 -10.13 -1.40
CA GLU A 45 -5.76 -10.53 -1.39
C GLU A 45 -6.60 -9.52 -0.62
N ALA A 46 -6.10 -9.04 0.52
CA ALA A 46 -6.77 -8.04 1.34
C ALA A 46 -6.93 -6.72 0.61
N ASP A 47 -5.86 -6.20 0.02
CA ASP A 47 -5.90 -4.88 -0.62
C ASP A 47 -6.78 -4.88 -1.86
N LYS A 48 -6.72 -5.95 -2.67
CA LYS A 48 -7.62 -6.17 -3.80
C LYS A 48 -9.08 -6.33 -3.36
N PHE A 49 -9.34 -7.00 -2.24
CA PHE A 49 -10.69 -7.10 -1.66
C PHE A 49 -11.25 -5.71 -1.31
N TYR A 50 -10.48 -4.88 -0.60
CA TYR A 50 -10.91 -3.53 -0.24
C TYR A 50 -11.05 -2.61 -1.46
N ALA A 51 -10.20 -2.75 -2.47
CA ALA A 51 -10.33 -2.04 -3.74
C ALA A 51 -11.63 -2.41 -4.47
N GLN A 52 -12.01 -3.70 -4.47
CA GLN A 52 -13.30 -4.13 -5.05
C GLN A 52 -14.48 -3.55 -4.25
N CYS A 53 -14.43 -3.57 -2.92
CA CYS A 53 -15.45 -2.94 -2.08
C CYS A 53 -15.60 -1.43 -2.38
N ALA A 54 -14.49 -0.72 -2.61
CA ALA A 54 -14.51 0.70 -2.99
C ALA A 54 -15.19 0.92 -4.35
N ILE A 55 -14.88 0.09 -5.36
CA ILE A 55 -15.54 0.10 -6.66
C ILE A 55 -17.06 -0.10 -6.53
N ASP A 56 -17.47 -1.11 -5.75
CA ASP A 56 -18.88 -1.50 -5.58
C ASP A 56 -19.67 -0.47 -4.77
N ALA A 57 -18.99 0.28 -3.90
CA ALA A 57 -19.55 1.38 -3.12
C ALA A 57 -19.49 2.75 -3.82
N LYS A 58 -18.83 2.85 -4.98
CA LYS A 58 -18.55 4.11 -5.69
C LYS A 58 -17.73 5.11 -4.86
N VAL A 59 -16.75 4.60 -4.13
CA VAL A 59 -15.86 5.36 -3.24
C VAL A 59 -14.46 5.41 -3.85
N ALA A 60 -13.84 6.59 -3.89
CA ALA A 60 -12.48 6.72 -4.41
C ALA A 60 -11.49 5.92 -3.55
N PHE A 61 -10.47 5.32 -4.16
CA PHE A 61 -9.51 4.47 -3.45
C PHE A 61 -8.11 5.08 -3.45
N VAL A 62 -7.46 5.10 -2.29
CA VAL A 62 -6.05 5.50 -2.15
C VAL A 62 -5.25 4.31 -1.64
N ASN A 63 -4.42 3.75 -2.50
CA ASN A 63 -3.55 2.63 -2.16
C ASN A 63 -2.19 3.14 -1.66
N ALA A 64 -1.90 2.96 -0.37
CA ALA A 64 -0.62 3.35 0.21
C ALA A 64 0.44 2.23 0.19
N LEU A 65 0.10 1.05 -0.34
CA LEU A 65 0.87 -0.18 -0.25
C LEU A 65 1.55 -0.50 -1.59
N PRO A 66 2.63 -1.30 -1.60
CA PRO A 66 3.28 -1.76 -2.82
C PRO A 66 2.53 -2.95 -3.47
N VAL A 67 1.20 -3.01 -3.35
CA VAL A 67 0.36 -3.94 -4.12
C VAL A 67 -0.03 -3.26 -5.42
N PHE A 68 0.13 -3.92 -6.56
CA PHE A 68 -0.23 -3.33 -7.84
C PHE A 68 -1.75 -3.34 -8.03
N ILE A 69 -2.35 -2.15 -8.00
CA ILE A 69 -3.78 -1.94 -8.24
C ILE A 69 -3.96 -0.79 -9.22
N ALA A 70 -3.49 0.42 -8.88
CA ALA A 70 -3.55 1.56 -9.78
C ALA A 70 -2.62 1.38 -10.99
N SER A 71 -1.50 0.68 -10.79
CA SER A 71 -0.52 0.36 -11.84
C SER A 71 -0.79 -0.96 -12.58
N ASP A 72 -1.76 -1.76 -12.13
CA ASP A 72 -2.22 -2.97 -12.82
C ASP A 72 -3.29 -2.57 -13.86
N PRO A 73 -3.07 -2.85 -15.17
CA PRO A 73 -4.02 -2.47 -16.22
C PRO A 73 -5.44 -3.04 -16.04
N GLU A 74 -5.59 -4.24 -15.50
CA GLU A 74 -6.91 -4.85 -15.30
C GLU A 74 -7.69 -4.12 -14.21
N TRP A 75 -7.01 -3.73 -13.13
CA TRP A 75 -7.61 -2.96 -12.05
C TRP A 75 -7.90 -1.52 -12.47
N ALA A 76 -6.97 -0.87 -13.16
CA ALA A 76 -7.17 0.45 -13.72
C ALA A 76 -8.44 0.50 -14.61
N GLU A 77 -8.63 -0.51 -15.49
CA GLU A 77 -9.81 -0.60 -16.34
C GLU A 77 -11.11 -0.82 -15.52
N LYS A 78 -11.07 -1.60 -14.44
CA LYS A 78 -12.23 -1.77 -13.54
C LYS A 78 -12.65 -0.45 -12.89
N PHE A 79 -11.68 0.31 -12.36
CA PHE A 79 -11.95 1.62 -11.76
C PHE A 79 -12.51 2.61 -12.79
N GLU A 80 -11.93 2.65 -14.00
CA GLU A 80 -12.40 3.49 -15.10
C GLU A 80 -13.84 3.14 -15.53
N LYS A 81 -14.12 1.86 -15.79
CA LYS A 81 -15.49 1.39 -16.14
C LYS A 81 -16.51 1.68 -15.05
N ALA A 82 -16.09 1.67 -13.80
CA ALA A 82 -16.94 2.01 -12.67
C ALA A 82 -17.13 3.53 -12.49
N GLY A 83 -16.32 4.37 -13.13
CA GLY A 83 -16.32 5.82 -12.89
C GLY A 83 -15.84 6.18 -11.48
N VAL A 84 -14.94 5.37 -10.90
CA VAL A 84 -14.43 5.54 -9.53
C VAL A 84 -12.96 5.93 -9.60
N PRO A 85 -12.52 7.02 -8.94
CA PRO A 85 -11.12 7.41 -8.92
C PRO A 85 -10.25 6.46 -8.09
N ILE A 86 -8.99 6.28 -8.51
CA ILE A 86 -7.95 5.61 -7.74
C ILE A 86 -6.65 6.42 -7.75
N VAL A 87 -5.95 6.47 -6.61
CA VAL A 87 -4.59 6.99 -6.47
C VAL A 87 -3.72 5.90 -5.84
N GLY A 88 -2.64 5.52 -6.52
CA GLY A 88 -1.71 4.47 -6.08
C GLY A 88 -0.61 4.28 -7.11
N ASP A 89 0.33 3.35 -6.92
CA ASP A 89 0.51 2.49 -5.74
C ASP A 89 1.73 2.98 -4.92
N ASP A 90 1.89 2.46 -3.71
CA ASP A 90 3.02 2.73 -2.79
C ASP A 90 3.23 4.22 -2.44
N ILE A 91 2.71 4.65 -1.29
CA ILE A 91 2.75 6.07 -0.91
C ILE A 91 4.20 6.54 -0.72
N LYS A 92 4.51 7.71 -1.30
CA LYS A 92 5.84 8.30 -1.16
C LYS A 92 6.00 9.01 0.19
N SER A 93 7.11 8.72 0.85
CA SER A 93 7.64 9.56 1.93
C SER A 93 8.25 10.85 1.36
N GLN A 94 8.23 11.93 2.15
CA GLN A 94 8.80 13.23 1.74
C GLN A 94 10.32 13.12 1.50
N VAL A 95 11.05 12.63 2.50
CA VAL A 95 12.50 12.41 2.45
C VAL A 95 12.79 11.08 3.14
N GLY A 96 13.21 10.09 2.35
CA GLY A 96 13.53 8.75 2.82
C GLY A 96 14.75 8.18 2.09
N ALA A 97 15.22 7.01 2.53
CA ALA A 97 16.46 6.41 2.03
C ALA A 97 16.49 6.31 0.49
N THR A 98 15.39 5.86 -0.11
CA THR A 98 15.27 5.70 -1.58
C THR A 98 15.46 7.01 -2.35
N ILE A 99 14.82 8.12 -1.93
CA ILE A 99 14.95 9.40 -2.65
C ILE A 99 16.32 10.04 -2.40
N THR A 100 16.83 9.96 -1.17
CA THR A 100 18.16 10.48 -0.83
C THR A 100 19.25 9.75 -1.62
N HIS A 101 19.19 8.41 -1.67
CA HIS A 101 20.12 7.61 -2.45
C HIS A 101 20.04 7.93 -3.94
N ARG A 102 18.83 8.00 -4.51
CA ARG A 102 18.62 8.34 -5.92
C ARG A 102 19.22 9.69 -6.28
N VAL A 103 19.01 10.72 -5.46
CA VAL A 103 19.55 12.07 -5.70
C VAL A 103 21.08 12.06 -5.64
N LEU A 104 21.69 11.36 -4.67
CA LEU A 104 23.15 11.25 -4.57
C LEU A 104 23.76 10.45 -5.73
N ALA A 105 23.14 9.34 -6.13
CA ALA A 105 23.59 8.54 -7.27
C ALA A 105 23.51 9.34 -8.58
N LYS A 106 22.42 10.09 -8.77
CA LYS A 106 22.28 11.01 -9.90
C LYS A 106 23.33 12.11 -9.88
N LEU A 107 23.65 12.66 -8.72
CA LEU A 107 24.71 13.67 -8.60
C LEU A 107 26.08 13.12 -9.03
N PHE A 108 26.40 11.87 -8.70
CA PHE A 108 27.64 11.23 -9.16
C PHE A 108 27.67 11.15 -10.69
N GLU A 109 26.58 10.67 -11.31
CA GLU A 109 26.41 10.63 -12.76
C GLU A 109 26.58 12.01 -13.40
N ASP A 110 25.88 13.04 -12.90
CA ASP A 110 25.92 14.41 -13.42
C ASP A 110 27.31 15.05 -13.30
N ARG A 111 28.17 14.53 -12.43
CA ARG A 111 29.55 14.98 -12.22
C ARG A 111 30.60 14.09 -12.89
N GLY A 112 30.18 13.09 -13.67
CA GLY A 112 31.07 12.13 -14.33
C GLY A 112 31.82 11.22 -13.35
N VAL A 113 31.32 11.07 -12.12
CA VAL A 113 31.88 10.17 -11.12
C VAL A 113 31.21 8.81 -11.25
N HIS A 114 32.00 7.77 -11.46
CA HIS A 114 31.48 6.40 -11.53
C HIS A 114 31.22 5.85 -10.12
N LEU A 115 29.99 5.37 -9.87
CA LEU A 115 29.61 4.75 -8.61
C LEU A 115 29.87 3.24 -8.68
N ASP A 116 31.01 2.79 -8.18
CA ASP A 116 31.38 1.36 -8.23
C ASP A 116 30.50 0.47 -7.34
N ARG A 117 30.20 0.94 -6.12
CA ARG A 117 29.55 0.15 -5.06
C ARG A 117 28.71 1.05 -4.17
N THR A 118 27.59 0.52 -3.69
CA THR A 118 26.69 1.21 -2.76
C THR A 118 26.09 0.21 -1.77
N MET A 119 25.82 0.66 -0.54
CA MET A 119 25.16 -0.12 0.50
C MET A 119 24.14 0.77 1.20
N GLN A 120 22.97 0.22 1.51
CA GLN A 120 21.93 0.89 2.28
C GLN A 120 21.43 -0.07 3.37
N LEU A 121 21.56 0.34 4.64
CA LEU A 121 21.08 -0.42 5.79
C LEU A 121 19.93 0.34 6.43
N ASN A 122 18.77 -0.30 6.55
CA ASN A 122 17.59 0.26 7.19
C ASN A 122 17.29 -0.54 8.47
N VAL A 123 17.09 0.15 9.58
CA VAL A 123 16.67 -0.44 10.86
C VAL A 123 15.47 0.34 11.40
N GLY A 124 14.51 -0.36 11.97
CA GLY A 124 13.28 0.22 12.51
C GLY A 124 12.66 -0.68 13.57
N GLY A 125 11.75 -0.11 14.35
CA GLY A 125 11.19 -0.75 15.55
C GLY A 125 9.65 -0.80 15.59
N ASN A 126 8.98 -0.68 14.44
CA ASN A 126 7.52 -0.77 14.34
C ASN A 126 7.09 -2.10 13.67
N MET A 127 5.78 -2.33 13.60
CA MET A 127 5.24 -3.56 13.01
C MET A 127 5.40 -3.66 11.50
N ASP A 128 5.48 -2.54 10.79
CA ASP A 128 5.77 -2.52 9.35
C ASP A 128 7.17 -3.07 9.07
N PHE A 129 8.19 -2.54 9.76
CA PHE A 129 9.55 -3.08 9.72
C PHE A 129 9.60 -4.55 10.12
N LYS A 130 8.89 -4.95 11.19
CA LYS A 130 8.85 -6.34 11.65
C LYS A 130 8.18 -7.27 10.64
N ASN A 131 7.20 -6.78 9.88
CA ASN A 131 6.49 -7.55 8.86
C ASN A 131 7.32 -7.77 7.60
N MET A 132 8.29 -6.89 7.33
CA MET A 132 9.20 -6.97 6.19
C MET A 132 10.48 -7.82 6.43
N LEU A 133 10.62 -8.44 7.62
CA LEU A 133 11.76 -9.32 7.97
C LEU A 133 11.57 -10.77 7.48
#